data_AF-A0A0G0HND1-F1
#
_entry.id   AF-A0A0G0HND1-F1
#
_cell.length_a   1.000
_cell.length_b   1.000
_cell.length_c   1.000
_cell.angle_alpha   90.00
_cell.angle_beta   90.00
_cell.angle_gamma   90.00
#
_symmetry.space_group_name_H-M   'P 1'
#
loop_
_entity.id
_entity.type
_entity.pdbx_description
1 polymer ?
#
loop_
_entity_poly.entity_id
_entity_poly.type
_entity_poly.pdbx_seq_one_letter_code
_entity_poly.pdbx_strand_id
1 'polypeptide(L)'
;KTQGANTKEFFKAITEKSSKGESHTLIDKVVRAYMESARGSMLILTGQEQMEIPSINFSKDNGPSVEFKCAEKCQKNVWLGIIAIVGYSLGIALLVFRFIKEKNAGRKNVLLIVGIWLFLVSGLYVPLAFALSPRFFLLLVPILFVLFGIILESGKVWKNWIIIIAAVIVFLVALNVIAVQTRFSQLAGAIKGKVETTSDRILTDYMENSYKENGAIVYLNSEPFYRRSILYHVGRRGIPYEDLRGAKVYRKGNYFTAYVNNSSADKKVGKYSDNFNVVEKREFGTMIVFKLSPKESSIVAEEQAIKPQKKKKKVHTPGVPDRYTWNEIFN
;
A
#
# COMPACT_ATOMS: atom_id res chain seq x y z
N LYS A 1 21.95 -6.82 -16.02
CA LYS A 1 22.58 -5.90 -15.01
C LYS A 1 22.02 -4.48 -15.15
N THR A 2 21.32 -3.96 -14.15
CA THR A 2 20.49 -2.73 -14.23
C THR A 2 21.23 -1.39 -14.08
N GLN A 3 22.57 -1.30 -14.13
CA GLN A 3 23.36 -0.04 -14.09
C GLN A 3 22.85 1.05 -13.11
N GLY A 4 22.40 0.67 -11.91
CA GLY A 4 21.88 1.62 -10.92
C GLY A 4 20.52 2.24 -11.27
N ALA A 5 19.78 1.69 -12.24
CA ALA A 5 18.42 2.12 -12.61
C ALA A 5 17.45 2.06 -11.43
N ASN A 6 17.63 1.12 -10.48
CA ASN A 6 16.83 1.07 -9.25
C ASN A 6 17.11 2.26 -8.33
N THR A 7 18.38 2.65 -8.19
CA THR A 7 18.78 3.83 -7.42
C THR A 7 18.25 5.09 -8.10
N LYS A 8 18.37 5.19 -9.43
CA LYS A 8 17.81 6.29 -10.22
C LYS A 8 16.29 6.36 -10.08
N GLU A 9 15.57 5.24 -10.18
CA GLU A 9 14.12 5.18 -10.00
C GLU A 9 13.71 5.46 -8.55
N PHE A 10 14.49 5.07 -7.54
CA PHE A 10 14.26 5.43 -6.15
C PHE A 10 14.38 6.94 -5.95
N PHE A 11 15.47 7.56 -6.43
CA PHE A 11 15.65 9.01 -6.36
C PHE A 11 14.61 9.75 -7.19
N LYS A 12 14.28 9.27 -8.38
CA LYS A 12 13.23 9.80 -9.25
C LYS A 12 11.84 9.72 -8.61
N ALA A 13 11.52 8.60 -7.95
CA ALA A 13 10.28 8.47 -7.20
C ALA A 13 10.21 9.42 -5.98
N ILE A 14 11.37 9.81 -5.43
CA ILE A 14 11.49 10.78 -4.35
C ILE A 14 11.40 12.23 -4.86
N THR A 15 11.99 12.54 -6.01
CA THR A 15 12.09 13.90 -6.55
C THR A 15 10.97 14.26 -7.54
N GLU A 16 10.63 13.40 -8.50
CA GLU A 16 9.64 13.69 -9.55
C GLU A 16 8.19 13.49 -9.11
N LYS A 17 7.90 12.69 -8.07
CA LYS A 17 6.52 12.61 -7.53
C LYS A 17 6.07 13.88 -6.82
N SER A 18 6.98 14.82 -6.57
CA SER A 18 6.64 16.15 -6.08
C SER A 18 5.98 17.04 -7.14
N SER A 19 5.91 16.62 -8.41
CA SER A 19 5.34 17.40 -9.51
C SER A 19 4.15 16.68 -10.16
N LYS A 20 2.97 16.82 -9.52
CA LYS A 20 1.65 16.99 -10.16
C LYS A 20 0.58 17.13 -9.07
N GLY A 21 0.36 18.35 -8.60
CA GLY A 21 -0.86 18.75 -7.88
C GLY A 21 -0.67 19.36 -6.50
N GLU A 22 0.24 18.86 -5.65
CA GLU A 22 0.38 19.34 -4.27
C GLU A 22 1.86 19.52 -3.90
N SER A 23 2.32 20.77 -3.81
CA SER A 23 3.70 21.09 -3.42
C SER A 23 3.83 21.10 -1.88
N HIS A 24 3.92 19.91 -1.28
CA HIS A 24 4.17 19.78 0.16
C HIS A 24 5.55 20.35 0.53
N THR A 25 5.59 21.20 1.56
CA THR A 25 6.83 21.76 2.09
C THR A 25 7.66 20.68 2.78
N LEU A 26 8.95 20.96 3.01
CA LEU A 26 9.80 20.06 3.82
C LEU A 26 9.22 19.85 5.22
N ILE A 27 8.64 20.90 5.81
CA ILE A 27 8.00 20.88 7.12
C ILE A 27 6.80 19.91 7.09
N ASP A 28 5.93 20.00 6.09
CA ASP A 28 4.79 19.08 5.93
C ASP A 28 5.27 17.63 5.84
N LYS A 29 6.35 17.37 5.10
CA LYS A 29 6.93 16.03 4.95
C LYS A 29 7.51 15.50 6.26
N VAL A 30 8.19 16.35 7.04
CA VAL A 30 8.74 15.98 8.35
C VAL A 30 7.63 15.67 9.35
N VAL A 31 6.63 16.56 9.45
CA VAL A 31 5.47 16.36 10.34
C VAL A 31 4.70 15.10 9.93
N ARG A 32 4.50 14.89 8.63
CA ARG A 32 3.82 13.69 8.14
C ARG A 32 4.61 12.42 8.41
N ALA A 33 5.92 12.40 8.15
CA ALA A 33 6.77 11.25 8.46
C ALA A 33 6.76 10.92 9.96
N TYR A 34 6.77 11.94 10.81
CA TYR A 34 6.67 11.78 12.25
C TYR A 34 5.31 11.16 12.67
N MET A 35 4.20 11.73 12.18
CA MET A 35 2.86 11.22 12.45
C MET A 35 2.68 9.77 11.97
N GLU A 36 3.15 9.46 10.76
CA GLU A 36 3.11 8.10 10.23
C GLU A 36 4.00 7.14 11.03
N SER A 37 5.14 7.60 11.58
CA SER A 37 5.98 6.79 12.48
C SER A 37 5.29 6.50 13.80
N ALA A 38 4.59 7.48 14.38
CA ALA A 38 3.75 7.27 15.55
C ALA A 38 2.60 6.29 15.25
N ARG A 39 1.97 6.39 14.07
CA ARG A 39 0.99 5.40 13.61
C ARG A 39 1.58 4.00 13.48
N GLY A 40 2.74 3.89 12.83
CA GLY A 40 3.45 2.64 12.66
C GLY A 40 3.80 1.99 13.99
N SER A 41 4.21 2.78 14.98
CA SER A 41 4.53 2.27 16.32
C SER A 41 3.32 1.65 17.02
N MET A 42 2.18 2.34 17.00
CA MET A 42 0.95 1.83 17.59
C MET A 42 0.43 0.60 16.87
N LEU A 43 0.51 0.58 15.53
CA LEU A 43 0.16 -0.59 14.73
C LEU A 43 1.01 -1.80 15.12
N ILE A 44 2.32 -1.63 15.30
CA ILE A 44 3.23 -2.71 15.70
C ILE A 44 2.92 -3.22 17.12
N LEU A 45 2.56 -2.32 18.04
CA LEU A 45 2.28 -2.69 19.43
C LEU A 45 0.89 -3.33 19.61
N THR A 46 -0.11 -2.95 18.82
CA THR A 46 -1.52 -3.34 19.04
C THR A 46 -2.16 -4.14 17.91
N GLY A 47 -1.57 -4.15 16.71
CA GLY A 47 -2.17 -4.75 15.52
C GLY A 47 -3.31 -3.93 14.89
N GLN A 48 -3.61 -2.72 15.39
CA GLN A 48 -4.75 -1.94 14.92
C GLN A 48 -4.42 -1.06 13.69
N GLU A 49 -4.97 -1.41 12.53
CA GLU A 49 -4.72 -0.72 11.25
C GLU A 49 -5.56 0.57 11.07
N GLN A 50 -6.75 0.64 11.69
CA GLN A 50 -7.76 1.70 11.48
C GLN A 50 -7.59 2.93 12.39
N MET A 51 -6.34 3.33 12.64
CA MET A 51 -6.06 4.56 13.38
C MET A 51 -6.00 5.75 12.42
N GLU A 52 -6.80 6.77 12.67
CA GLU A 52 -6.73 8.03 11.92
C GLU A 52 -6.03 9.08 12.78
N ILE A 53 -5.01 9.72 12.23
CA ILE A 53 -4.35 10.87 12.85
C ILE A 53 -4.85 12.11 12.11
N PRO A 54 -5.32 13.16 12.82
CA PRO A 54 -5.75 14.38 12.17
C PRO A 54 -4.62 14.94 11.30
N SER A 55 -4.93 15.23 10.03
CA SER A 55 -3.94 15.83 9.12
C SER A 55 -3.73 17.29 9.52
N ILE A 56 -2.50 17.66 9.81
CA ILE A 56 -2.09 19.05 10.01
C ILE A 56 -1.64 19.57 8.64
N ASN A 57 -2.42 20.48 8.05
CA ASN A 57 -1.99 21.22 6.88
C ASN A 57 -1.53 22.61 7.32
N PHE A 58 -0.32 22.98 6.96
CA PHE A 58 0.17 24.35 7.12
C PHE A 58 -0.22 25.12 5.86
N SER A 59 -1.25 25.97 5.96
CA SER A 59 -1.68 26.78 4.82
C SER A 59 -0.59 27.77 4.42
N LYS A 60 -0.33 27.90 3.12
CA LYS A 60 0.70 28.81 2.57
C LYS A 60 0.25 30.27 2.49
N ASP A 61 -1.04 30.55 2.64
CA ASP A 61 -1.57 31.82 2.16
C ASP A 61 -1.83 32.90 3.23
N ASN A 62 -1.78 32.63 4.54
CA ASN A 62 -1.94 33.69 5.57
C ASN A 62 -1.47 33.25 6.99
N GLY A 63 -0.15 33.11 7.19
CA GLY A 63 0.44 32.74 8.50
C GLY A 63 0.25 31.25 8.88
N PRO A 64 0.91 30.76 9.95
CA PRO A 64 0.84 29.36 10.37
C PRO A 64 -0.54 29.06 10.99
N SER A 65 -1.55 28.95 10.14
CA SER A 65 -2.87 28.42 10.50
C SER A 65 -2.80 26.89 10.45
N VAL A 66 -2.98 26.27 11.62
CA VAL A 66 -3.07 24.83 11.79
C VAL A 66 -4.52 24.43 11.52
N GLU A 67 -4.82 23.98 10.31
CA GLU A 67 -6.18 23.54 9.97
C GLU A 67 -6.31 22.02 10.20
N PHE A 68 -7.04 21.63 11.25
CA PHE A 68 -7.33 20.23 11.56
C PHE A 68 -8.48 19.73 10.67
N LYS A 69 -8.18 19.15 9.50
CA LYS A 69 -9.20 18.49 8.68
C LYS A 69 -9.40 17.04 9.13
N CYS A 70 -10.62 16.73 9.58
CA CYS A 70 -11.08 15.38 9.91
C CYS A 70 -12.44 15.20 9.23
N ALA A 71 -12.53 14.32 8.22
CA ALA A 71 -13.81 14.00 7.57
C ALA A 71 -14.76 13.34 8.58
N GLU A 72 -16.09 13.33 8.40
CA GLU A 72 -17.03 12.78 9.40
C GLU A 72 -16.73 11.33 9.86
N LYS A 73 -16.11 10.50 9.01
CA LYS A 73 -15.66 9.14 9.37
C LYS A 73 -14.39 9.08 10.24
N CYS A 74 -13.63 10.18 10.31
CA CYS A 74 -12.36 10.29 11.02
C CYS A 74 -12.53 10.38 12.55
N GLN A 75 -13.67 10.85 13.05
CA GLN A 75 -13.85 11.07 14.50
C GLN A 75 -13.81 9.79 15.36
N LYS A 76 -14.07 8.61 14.78
CA LYS A 76 -14.28 7.39 15.58
C LYS A 76 -13.02 6.84 16.24
N ASN A 77 -11.81 7.17 15.76
CA ASN A 77 -10.54 6.61 16.26
C ASN A 77 -9.41 7.65 16.45
N VAL A 78 -9.72 8.95 16.46
CA VAL A 78 -8.72 10.02 16.64
C VAL A 78 -7.99 9.92 17.98
N TRP A 79 -8.66 9.43 19.03
CA TRP A 79 -8.07 9.24 20.35
C TRP A 79 -6.90 8.25 20.34
N LEU A 80 -6.99 7.17 19.55
CA LEU A 80 -5.88 6.25 19.31
C LEU A 80 -4.74 6.97 18.59
N GLY A 81 -5.09 7.84 17.65
CA GLY A 81 -4.20 8.78 16.98
C GLY A 81 -3.32 9.56 17.96
N ILE A 82 -3.97 10.17 18.94
CA ILE A 82 -3.35 10.97 19.99
C ILE A 82 -2.49 10.10 20.91
N ILE A 83 -2.99 8.95 21.37
CA ILE A 83 -2.24 8.01 22.20
C ILE A 83 -0.94 7.59 21.51
N ALA A 84 -0.99 7.30 20.21
CA ALA A 84 0.18 6.93 19.45
C ALA A 84 1.22 8.04 19.38
N ILE A 85 0.79 9.29 19.13
CA ILE A 85 1.68 10.46 19.12
C ILE A 85 2.31 10.66 20.50
N VAL A 86 1.51 10.64 21.56
CA VAL A 86 1.98 10.82 22.94
C VAL A 86 2.94 9.70 23.33
N GLY A 87 2.59 8.44 23.08
CA GLY A 87 3.42 7.28 23.40
C GLY A 87 4.75 7.30 22.65
N TYR A 88 4.72 7.60 21.36
CA TYR A 88 5.92 7.70 20.54
C TYR A 88 6.80 8.89 20.98
N SER A 89 6.20 10.05 21.23
CA SER A 89 6.89 11.25 21.76
C SER A 89 7.55 10.97 23.10
N LEU A 90 6.82 10.33 24.02
CA LEU A 90 7.29 9.97 25.35
C LEU A 90 8.45 8.99 25.29
N GLY A 91 8.38 7.98 24.42
CA GLY A 91 9.47 7.05 24.19
C GLY A 91 10.75 7.76 23.74
N ILE A 92 10.65 8.67 22.79
CA ILE A 92 11.79 9.46 22.29
C ILE A 92 12.35 10.38 23.40
N ALA A 93 11.48 11.09 24.13
CA ALA A 93 11.88 11.97 25.21
C ALA A 93 12.62 11.20 26.32
N LEU A 94 12.10 10.03 26.70
CA LEU A 94 12.73 9.17 27.69
C LEU A 94 14.04 8.55 27.18
N LEU A 95 14.14 8.21 25.88
CA LEU A 95 15.40 7.76 25.27
C LEU A 95 16.49 8.82 25.45
N VAL A 96 16.20 10.08 25.08
CA VAL A 96 17.14 11.20 25.22
C VAL A 96 17.49 11.45 26.69
N PHE A 97 16.48 11.51 27.56
CA PHE A 97 16.68 11.72 28.99
C PHE A 97 17.54 10.62 29.64
N ARG A 98 17.27 9.34 29.33
CA ARG A 98 18.04 8.20 29.81
C ARG A 98 19.46 8.23 29.26
N PHE A 99 19.64 8.57 27.99
CA PHE A 99 20.97 8.71 27.39
C PHE A 99 21.83 9.76 28.09
N ILE A 100 21.24 10.91 28.45
CA ILE A 100 21.94 11.99 29.18
C ILE A 100 22.30 11.55 30.61
N LYS A 101 21.39 10.84 31.31
CA LYS A 101 21.59 10.43 32.70
C LYS A 101 22.40 9.15 32.90
N GLU A 102 22.50 8.30 31.86
CA GLU A 102 23.15 6.99 31.98
C GLU A 102 24.66 7.15 32.16
N LYS A 103 25.17 6.54 33.22
CA LYS A 103 26.60 6.54 33.57
C LYS A 103 27.29 5.26 33.08
N ASN A 104 26.56 4.16 32.93
CA ASN A 104 27.12 2.91 32.44
C ASN A 104 27.40 2.99 30.94
N ALA A 105 28.68 2.87 30.56
CA ALA A 105 29.12 2.98 29.17
C ALA A 105 28.43 2.00 28.22
N GLY A 106 28.23 0.75 28.64
CA GLY A 106 27.58 -0.28 27.82
C GLY A 106 26.12 0.06 27.51
N ARG A 107 25.34 0.44 28.53
CA ARG A 107 23.94 0.86 28.35
C ARG A 107 23.85 2.14 27.52
N LYS A 108 24.72 3.11 27.78
CA LYS A 108 24.78 4.36 27.03
C LYS A 108 25.07 4.13 25.55
N ASN A 109 25.96 3.21 25.21
CA ASN A 109 26.25 2.82 23.83
C ASN A 109 25.04 2.20 23.13
N VAL A 110 24.27 1.35 23.82
CA VAL A 110 23.02 0.80 23.28
C VAL A 110 22.00 1.91 23.00
N LEU A 111 21.79 2.82 23.95
CA LEU A 111 20.87 3.96 23.75
C LEU A 111 21.32 4.86 22.59
N LEU A 112 22.63 5.06 22.43
CA LEU A 112 23.20 5.82 21.30
C LEU A 112 22.89 5.14 19.96
N ILE A 113 23.13 3.83 19.84
CA ILE A 113 22.85 3.06 18.63
C ILE A 113 21.35 3.14 18.28
N VAL A 114 20.48 3.00 19.28
CA VAL A 114 19.02 3.14 19.12
C VAL A 114 18.66 4.53 18.62
N GLY A 115 19.25 5.59 19.18
CA GLY A 115 19.04 6.96 18.74
C GLY A 115 19.51 7.23 17.32
N ILE A 116 20.70 6.74 16.95
CA ILE A 116 21.25 6.88 15.59
C ILE A 116 20.35 6.17 14.58
N TRP A 117 19.94 4.93 14.86
CA TRP A 117 19.08 4.19 13.93
C TRP A 117 17.70 4.83 13.81
N LEU A 118 17.11 5.29 14.92
CA LEU A 118 15.85 6.04 14.90
C LEU A 118 15.97 7.28 14.01
N PHE A 119 17.05 8.04 14.14
CA PHE A 119 17.32 9.22 13.34
C PHE A 119 17.46 8.89 11.84
N LEU A 120 18.27 7.88 11.51
CA LEU A 120 18.50 7.46 10.11
C LEU A 120 17.21 6.99 9.43
N VAL A 121 16.41 6.15 10.10
CA VAL A 121 15.15 5.64 9.55
C VAL A 121 14.10 6.75 9.46
N SER A 122 14.01 7.62 10.46
CA SER A 122 13.11 8.78 10.40
C SER A 122 13.48 9.71 9.25
N GLY A 123 14.79 9.96 9.04
CA GLY A 123 15.30 10.73 7.90
C GLY A 123 14.95 10.11 6.54
N LEU A 124 15.02 8.78 6.43
CA LEU A 124 14.59 8.05 5.23
C LEU A 124 13.08 8.20 4.97
N TYR A 125 12.27 8.35 6.01
CA TYR A 125 10.81 8.48 5.89
C TYR A 125 10.36 9.86 5.44
N VAL A 126 11.12 10.93 5.72
CA VAL A 126 10.79 12.30 5.28
C VAL A 126 10.53 12.39 3.77
N PRO A 127 11.44 11.95 2.87
CA PRO A 127 11.17 12.00 1.43
C PRO A 127 10.03 11.07 0.99
N LEU A 128 9.70 10.06 1.79
CA LEU A 128 8.71 9.04 1.48
C LEU A 128 7.36 9.25 2.18
N ALA A 129 7.19 10.33 2.95
CA ALA A 129 6.11 10.49 3.94
C ALA A 129 4.70 10.22 3.40
N PHE A 130 4.40 10.66 2.17
CA PHE A 130 3.09 10.49 1.52
C PHE A 130 2.93 9.16 0.77
N ALA A 131 3.97 8.34 0.71
CA ALA A 131 4.00 7.03 0.08
C ALA A 131 4.31 5.90 1.08
N LEU A 132 4.37 6.21 2.38
CA LEU A 132 4.58 5.21 3.42
C LEU A 132 3.42 4.23 3.44
N SER A 133 3.79 2.96 3.49
CA SER A 133 2.90 1.81 3.67
C SER A 133 3.37 1.05 4.91
N PRO A 134 2.50 0.29 5.60
CA PRO A 134 2.83 -0.34 6.88
C PRO A 134 4.15 -1.12 6.90
N ARG A 135 4.49 -1.79 5.81
CA ARG A 135 5.74 -2.56 5.65
C ARG A 135 7.02 -1.76 5.87
N PHE A 136 7.04 -0.45 5.63
CA PHE A 136 8.26 0.34 5.83
C PHE A 136 8.64 0.38 7.30
N PHE A 137 7.67 0.32 8.23
CA PHE A 137 7.89 0.36 9.68
C PHE A 137 8.56 -0.90 10.24
N LEU A 138 8.73 -1.96 9.44
CA LEU A 138 9.55 -3.11 9.81
C LEU A 138 10.98 -2.69 10.20
N LEU A 139 11.51 -1.63 9.59
CA LEU A 139 12.82 -1.07 9.93
C LEU A 139 12.87 -0.42 11.32
N LEU A 140 11.73 -0.03 11.89
CA LEU A 140 11.64 0.56 13.22
C LEU A 140 11.29 -0.47 14.31
N VAL A 141 10.79 -1.66 13.96
CA VAL A 141 10.29 -2.66 14.92
C VAL A 141 11.21 -2.87 16.14
N PRO A 142 12.53 -3.14 15.98
CA PRO A 142 13.39 -3.37 17.14
C PRO A 142 13.49 -2.15 18.06
N ILE A 143 13.58 -0.94 17.48
CA ILE A 143 13.64 0.30 18.26
C ILE A 143 12.34 0.54 19.00
N LEU A 144 11.20 0.31 18.35
CA LEU A 144 9.91 0.56 18.96
C LEU A 144 9.71 -0.27 20.22
N PHE A 145 10.15 -1.53 20.22
CA PHE A 145 10.17 -2.35 21.43
C PHE A 145 11.12 -1.82 22.50
N VAL A 146 12.29 -1.29 22.13
CA VAL A 146 13.20 -0.63 23.08
C VAL A 146 12.56 0.63 23.67
N LEU A 147 11.98 1.50 22.84
CA LEU A 147 11.28 2.71 23.30
C LEU A 147 10.13 2.36 24.24
N PHE A 148 9.33 1.35 23.89
CA PHE A 148 8.25 0.87 24.74
C PHE A 148 8.77 0.27 26.06
N GLY A 149 9.87 -0.49 26.02
CA GLY A 149 10.54 -0.99 27.21
C GLY A 149 11.03 0.12 28.15
N ILE A 150 11.57 1.21 27.60
CA ILE A 150 11.98 2.40 28.37
C ILE A 150 10.78 3.08 29.05
N ILE A 151 9.64 3.16 28.35
CA ILE A 151 8.38 3.68 28.91
C ILE A 151 7.93 2.80 30.10
N LEU A 152 7.86 1.48 29.90
CA LEU A 152 7.46 0.53 30.94
C LEU A 152 8.41 0.55 32.14
N GLU A 153 9.72 0.67 31.91
CA GLU A 153 10.71 0.76 32.98
C GLU A 153 10.53 2.00 33.85
N SER A 154 10.01 3.09 33.29
CA SER A 154 9.70 4.31 34.05
C SER A 154 8.57 4.10 35.07
N GLY A 155 7.76 3.04 34.89
CA GLY A 155 6.71 2.61 35.83
C GLY A 155 7.22 1.93 37.11
N LYS A 156 8.53 1.69 37.25
CA LYS A 156 9.15 1.08 38.46
C LYS A 156 8.88 1.83 39.77
N VAL A 157 8.34 3.06 39.70
CA VAL A 157 7.91 3.86 40.85
C VAL A 157 6.71 3.22 41.59
N TRP A 158 5.94 2.34 40.93
CA TRP A 158 4.75 1.73 41.52
C TRP A 158 5.06 0.39 42.21
N LYS A 159 4.45 0.14 43.38
CA LYS A 159 4.70 -1.05 44.23
C LYS A 159 4.49 -2.38 43.49
N ASN A 160 3.56 -2.42 42.51
CA ASN A 160 3.20 -3.62 41.75
C ASN A 160 3.61 -3.52 40.27
N TRP A 161 4.66 -2.76 39.95
CA TRP A 161 5.06 -2.47 38.56
C TRP A 161 5.25 -3.72 37.69
N ILE A 162 5.76 -4.82 38.24
CA ILE A 162 5.95 -6.09 37.51
C ILE A 162 4.61 -6.66 37.03
N ILE A 163 3.61 -6.68 37.91
CA ILE A 163 2.26 -7.20 37.60
C ILE A 163 1.61 -6.31 36.52
N ILE A 164 1.77 -4.99 36.65
CA ILE A 164 1.22 -4.03 35.68
C ILE A 164 1.88 -4.21 34.32
N ILE A 165 3.21 -4.35 34.27
CA ILE A 165 3.94 -4.61 33.02
C ILE A 165 3.48 -5.93 32.39
N ALA A 166 3.38 -7.00 33.18
CA ALA A 166 2.93 -8.29 32.69
C ALA A 166 1.49 -8.20 32.12
N ALA A 167 0.59 -7.52 32.82
CA ALA A 167 -0.78 -7.30 32.36
C ALA A 167 -0.82 -6.51 31.06
N VAL A 168 -0.03 -5.44 30.93
CA VAL A 168 0.06 -4.65 29.69
C VAL A 168 0.61 -5.49 28.53
N ILE A 169 1.65 -6.29 28.76
CA ILE A 169 2.22 -7.17 27.72
C ILE A 169 1.17 -8.20 27.27
N VAL A 170 0.50 -8.87 28.22
CA VAL A 170 -0.55 -9.86 27.91
C VAL A 170 -1.68 -9.20 27.12
N PHE A 171 -2.10 -8.00 27.51
CA PHE A 171 -3.12 -7.23 26.80
C PHE A 171 -2.71 -6.91 25.36
N LEU A 172 -1.48 -6.42 25.14
CA LEU A 172 -0.97 -6.13 23.78
C LEU A 172 -0.85 -7.39 22.92
N VAL A 173 -0.41 -8.51 23.49
CA VAL A 173 -0.36 -9.80 22.80
C VAL A 173 -1.78 -10.22 22.41
N ALA A 174 -2.75 -10.12 23.31
CA ALA A 174 -4.14 -10.44 23.01
C ALA A 174 -4.70 -9.58 21.87
N LEU A 175 -4.43 -8.27 21.86
CA LEU A 175 -4.84 -7.37 20.78
C LEU A 175 -4.24 -7.80 19.42
N ASN A 176 -2.94 -8.13 19.39
CA ASN A 176 -2.30 -8.60 18.17
C ASN A 176 -2.88 -9.95 17.71
N VAL A 177 -3.13 -10.88 18.62
CA VAL A 177 -3.76 -12.18 18.29
C VAL A 177 -5.16 -11.96 17.70
N ILE A 178 -5.98 -11.08 18.30
CA ILE A 178 -7.31 -10.74 17.79
C ILE A 178 -7.22 -10.09 16.41
N ALA A 179 -6.28 -9.16 16.21
CA ALA A 179 -6.08 -8.50 14.92
C ALA A 179 -5.68 -9.49 13.83
N VAL A 180 -4.71 -10.36 14.14
CA VAL A 180 -4.25 -11.43 13.24
C VAL A 180 -5.39 -12.41 12.94
N GLN A 181 -6.11 -12.87 13.96
CA GLN A 181 -7.25 -13.77 13.80
C GLN A 181 -8.35 -13.14 12.96
N THR A 182 -8.68 -11.87 13.19
CA THR A 182 -9.66 -11.13 12.38
C THR A 182 -9.20 -11.05 10.93
N ARG A 183 -7.92 -10.78 10.68
CA ARG A 183 -7.37 -10.73 9.33
C ARG A 183 -7.42 -12.09 8.64
N PHE A 184 -7.03 -13.16 9.34
CA PHE A 184 -7.15 -14.53 8.82
C PHE A 184 -8.60 -14.95 8.61
N SER A 185 -9.53 -14.53 9.47
CA SER A 185 -10.96 -14.77 9.30
C SER A 185 -11.52 -14.02 8.09
N GLN A 186 -11.09 -12.77 7.86
CA GLN A 186 -11.42 -12.02 6.63
C GLN A 186 -10.86 -12.70 5.39
N LEU A 187 -9.62 -13.19 5.45
CA LEU A 187 -8.99 -13.96 4.36
C LEU A 187 -9.72 -15.29 4.12
N ALA A 188 -10.05 -16.02 5.18
CA ALA A 188 -10.79 -17.28 5.11
C ALA A 188 -12.22 -17.08 4.63
N GLY A 189 -12.89 -15.99 5.04
CA GLY A 189 -14.21 -15.58 4.56
C GLY A 189 -14.17 -15.18 3.08
N ALA A 190 -13.11 -14.50 2.65
CA ALA A 190 -12.85 -14.23 1.24
C ALA A 190 -12.58 -15.51 0.42
N ILE A 191 -12.09 -16.58 1.07
CA ILE A 191 -11.93 -17.92 0.48
C ILE A 191 -13.24 -18.72 0.48
N LYS A 192 -14.21 -18.40 1.36
CA LYS A 192 -15.50 -19.10 1.46
C LYS A 192 -16.51 -18.75 0.36
N GLY A 193 -16.16 -17.84 -0.55
CA GLY A 193 -16.62 -17.92 -1.95
C GLY A 193 -15.61 -18.74 -2.77
N LYS A 194 -15.61 -20.07 -2.60
CA LYS A 194 -14.73 -21.06 -3.27
C LYS A 194 -13.43 -20.48 -3.87
N VAL A 195 -12.38 -20.35 -3.06
CA VAL A 195 -11.01 -20.15 -3.57
C VAL A 195 -10.12 -21.31 -3.12
N GLU A 196 -10.16 -22.40 -3.87
CA GLU A 196 -8.98 -23.24 -4.01
C GLU A 196 -7.95 -22.42 -4.80
N THR A 197 -7.00 -21.82 -4.08
CA THR A 197 -5.66 -21.40 -4.55
C THR A 197 -5.45 -21.24 -6.06
N THR A 198 -6.22 -20.39 -6.74
CA THR A 198 -6.03 -20.20 -8.21
C THR A 198 -6.73 -18.98 -8.82
N SER A 199 -7.05 -17.89 -8.10
CA SER A 199 -7.80 -16.75 -8.70
C SER A 199 -7.15 -16.16 -9.95
N ASP A 200 -5.83 -15.97 -9.96
CA ASP A 200 -5.11 -15.46 -11.15
C ASP A 200 -5.09 -16.49 -12.30
N ARG A 201 -4.99 -17.79 -11.99
CA ARG A 201 -4.93 -18.86 -13.00
C ARG A 201 -6.29 -19.12 -13.63
N ILE A 202 -7.35 -19.17 -12.82
CA ILE A 202 -8.76 -19.35 -13.25
C ILE A 202 -9.23 -18.13 -14.04
N LEU A 203 -8.84 -16.92 -13.63
CA LEU A 203 -9.08 -15.72 -14.42
C LEU A 203 -8.38 -15.80 -15.79
N THR A 204 -7.13 -16.26 -15.80
CA THR A 204 -6.41 -16.47 -17.05
C THR A 204 -7.06 -17.60 -17.89
N ASP A 205 -7.59 -18.66 -17.27
CA ASP A 205 -8.33 -19.73 -17.96
C ASP A 205 -9.60 -19.17 -18.61
N TYR A 206 -10.31 -18.27 -17.94
CA TYR A 206 -11.48 -17.59 -18.47
C TYR A 206 -11.15 -16.71 -19.70
N MET A 207 -10.04 -15.97 -19.65
CA MET A 207 -9.55 -15.19 -20.79
C MET A 207 -9.07 -16.10 -21.93
N GLU A 208 -8.41 -17.21 -21.61
CA GLU A 208 -7.96 -18.21 -22.58
C GLU A 208 -9.14 -18.84 -23.32
N ASN A 209 -10.23 -19.16 -22.62
CA ASN A 209 -11.43 -19.71 -23.27
C ASN A 209 -12.03 -18.69 -24.25
N SER A 210 -12.12 -17.42 -23.86
CA SER A 210 -12.59 -16.37 -24.79
C SER A 210 -11.64 -16.19 -25.98
N TYR A 211 -10.32 -16.37 -25.80
CA TYR A 211 -9.35 -16.37 -26.90
C TYR A 211 -9.52 -17.59 -27.82
N LYS A 212 -9.75 -18.78 -27.27
CA LYS A 212 -9.97 -20.00 -28.07
C LYS A 212 -11.25 -19.94 -28.89
N GLU A 213 -12.28 -19.24 -28.39
CA GLU A 213 -13.57 -19.10 -29.09
C GLU A 213 -13.46 -18.25 -30.37
N ASN A 214 -12.69 -17.17 -30.37
CA ASN A 214 -12.68 -16.19 -31.48
C ASN A 214 -11.30 -15.79 -32.02
N GLY A 215 -10.22 -16.28 -31.42
CA GLY A 215 -8.83 -15.96 -31.80
C GLY A 215 -8.41 -14.50 -31.59
N ALA A 216 -9.23 -13.68 -30.93
CA ALA A 216 -9.04 -12.24 -30.85
C ALA A 216 -8.18 -11.80 -29.66
N ILE A 217 -7.38 -10.74 -29.84
CA ILE A 217 -6.53 -10.16 -28.81
C ILE A 217 -7.31 -9.79 -27.53
N VAL A 218 -6.67 -9.97 -26.37
CA VAL A 218 -7.22 -9.66 -25.06
C VAL A 218 -6.89 -8.22 -24.63
N TYR A 219 -7.90 -7.38 -24.46
CA TYR A 219 -7.77 -6.05 -23.87
C TYR A 219 -8.16 -6.09 -22.40
N LEU A 220 -7.22 -5.77 -21.50
CA LEU A 220 -7.46 -5.84 -20.06
C LEU A 220 -7.16 -4.50 -19.39
N ASN A 221 -8.10 -4.05 -18.54
CA ASN A 221 -7.78 -3.14 -17.44
C ASN A 221 -8.06 -3.81 -16.10
N SER A 222 -7.24 -3.53 -15.10
CA SER A 222 -7.48 -4.02 -13.74
C SER A 222 -6.89 -3.07 -12.71
N GLU A 223 -7.02 -3.35 -11.42
CA GLU A 223 -6.29 -2.55 -10.43
C GLU A 223 -4.77 -2.66 -10.66
N PRO A 224 -4.00 -1.55 -10.55
CA PRO A 224 -2.57 -1.54 -10.83
C PRO A 224 -1.76 -2.59 -10.08
N PHE A 225 -2.24 -3.01 -8.90
CA PHE A 225 -1.59 -4.04 -8.10
C PHE A 225 -1.63 -5.44 -8.75
N TYR A 226 -2.75 -5.83 -9.34
CA TYR A 226 -2.96 -7.17 -9.94
C TYR A 226 -2.66 -7.23 -11.44
N ARG A 227 -2.67 -6.10 -12.14
CA ARG A 227 -2.57 -6.09 -13.60
C ARG A 227 -1.34 -6.81 -14.14
N ARG A 228 -0.19 -6.59 -13.50
CA ARG A 228 1.07 -7.19 -13.97
C ARG A 228 1.08 -8.71 -13.81
N SER A 229 0.53 -9.26 -12.73
CA SER A 229 0.47 -10.72 -12.55
C SER A 229 -0.46 -11.34 -13.60
N ILE A 230 -1.65 -10.77 -13.79
CA ILE A 230 -2.64 -11.28 -14.76
C ILE A 230 -2.05 -11.27 -16.18
N LEU A 231 -1.53 -10.12 -16.64
CA LEU A 231 -0.95 -10.02 -17.98
C LEU A 231 0.28 -10.93 -18.18
N TYR A 232 1.08 -11.14 -17.13
CA TYR A 232 2.18 -12.10 -17.17
C TYR A 232 1.68 -13.53 -17.40
N HIS A 233 0.60 -13.95 -16.73
CA HIS A 233 0.01 -15.27 -16.91
C HIS A 233 -0.65 -15.44 -18.28
N VAL A 234 -1.38 -14.42 -18.76
CA VAL A 234 -1.94 -14.39 -20.13
C VAL A 234 -0.82 -14.53 -21.17
N GLY A 235 0.25 -13.74 -21.04
CA GLY A 235 1.41 -13.79 -21.94
C GLY A 235 2.17 -15.11 -21.91
N ARG A 236 2.29 -15.76 -20.74
CA ARG A 236 2.92 -17.10 -20.63
C ARG A 236 2.17 -18.19 -21.39
N ARG A 237 0.89 -17.99 -21.67
CA ARG A 237 0.05 -18.91 -22.45
C ARG A 237 0.02 -18.59 -23.95
N GLY A 238 0.82 -17.61 -24.40
CA GLY A 238 0.90 -17.23 -25.81
C GLY A 238 -0.28 -16.37 -26.30
N ILE A 239 -1.14 -15.91 -25.40
CA ILE A 239 -2.29 -15.08 -25.75
C ILE A 239 -1.82 -13.63 -25.96
N PRO A 240 -2.08 -13.01 -27.13
CA PRO A 240 -1.76 -11.61 -27.35
C PRO A 240 -2.66 -10.73 -26.47
N TYR A 241 -2.10 -9.66 -25.89
CA TYR A 241 -2.84 -8.75 -25.01
C TYR A 241 -2.40 -7.29 -25.14
N GLU A 242 -3.28 -6.36 -24.73
CA GLU A 242 -3.05 -4.90 -24.73
C GLU A 242 -3.78 -4.23 -23.53
N ASP A 243 -3.33 -3.05 -23.07
CA ASP A 243 -4.02 -2.30 -22.01
C ASP A 243 -5.28 -1.60 -22.58
N LEU A 244 -6.44 -1.90 -21.99
CA LEU A 244 -7.73 -1.35 -22.42
C LEU A 244 -7.80 0.19 -22.31
N ARG A 245 -7.02 0.83 -21.42
CA ARG A 245 -7.15 2.29 -21.17
C ARG A 245 -6.66 3.17 -22.31
N GLY A 246 -5.89 2.63 -23.26
CA GLY A 246 -5.37 3.37 -24.42
C GLY A 246 -5.64 2.67 -25.75
N ALA A 247 -6.33 1.53 -25.72
CA ALA A 247 -6.66 0.79 -26.94
C ALA A 247 -7.81 1.46 -27.68
N LYS A 248 -7.72 1.48 -29.01
CA LYS A 248 -8.89 1.73 -29.85
C LYS A 248 -9.88 0.59 -29.65
N VAL A 249 -11.16 0.88 -29.87
CA VAL A 249 -12.22 -0.12 -29.75
C VAL A 249 -12.39 -0.80 -31.11
N TYR A 250 -12.08 -2.09 -31.15
CA TYR A 250 -12.20 -2.99 -32.29
C TYR A 250 -13.40 -3.93 -32.15
N ARG A 251 -14.06 -4.27 -33.26
CA ARG A 251 -15.18 -5.23 -33.27
C ARG A 251 -14.74 -6.62 -32.77
N LYS A 252 -13.61 -7.11 -33.27
CA LYS A 252 -13.02 -8.42 -32.91
C LYS A 252 -11.98 -8.25 -31.80
N GLY A 253 -12.44 -7.92 -30.59
CA GLY A 253 -11.60 -7.80 -29.40
C GLY A 253 -12.22 -8.48 -28.19
N ASN A 254 -11.39 -9.11 -27.35
CA ASN A 254 -11.81 -9.69 -26.08
C ASN A 254 -11.56 -8.68 -24.95
N TYR A 255 -12.59 -7.96 -24.52
CA TYR A 255 -12.46 -6.86 -23.55
C TYR A 255 -12.83 -7.29 -22.13
N PHE A 256 -11.93 -7.02 -21.19
CA PHE A 256 -12.14 -7.34 -19.78
C PHE A 256 -11.75 -6.19 -18.86
N THR A 257 -12.49 -6.07 -17.75
CA THR A 257 -12.04 -5.33 -16.58
C THR A 257 -12.03 -6.22 -15.35
N ALA A 258 -11.01 -6.09 -14.50
CA ALA A 258 -10.89 -6.90 -13.28
C ALA A 258 -10.62 -6.03 -12.05
N TYR A 259 -11.51 -6.07 -11.06
CA TYR A 259 -11.42 -5.24 -9.85
C TYR A 259 -11.56 -6.10 -8.59
N VAL A 260 -11.15 -5.57 -7.44
CA VAL A 260 -11.49 -6.21 -6.15
C VAL A 260 -13.00 -6.18 -5.98
N ASN A 261 -13.57 -7.32 -5.56
CA ASN A 261 -15.00 -7.46 -5.30
C ASN A 261 -15.38 -6.61 -4.08
N ASN A 262 -15.88 -5.40 -4.33
CA ASN A 262 -16.38 -4.48 -3.33
C ASN A 262 -17.44 -3.56 -3.97
N SER A 263 -18.11 -2.76 -3.14
CA SER A 263 -19.17 -1.84 -3.59
C SER A 263 -18.71 -0.78 -4.60
N SER A 264 -17.41 -0.61 -4.82
CA SER A 264 -16.87 0.33 -5.82
C SER A 264 -16.63 -0.30 -7.19
N ALA A 265 -16.69 -1.63 -7.33
CA ALA A 265 -16.37 -2.33 -8.58
C ALA A 265 -17.29 -1.92 -9.73
N ASP A 266 -18.61 -1.87 -9.48
CA ASP A 266 -19.61 -1.47 -10.47
C ASP A 266 -19.42 0.01 -10.90
N LYS A 267 -19.06 0.89 -9.97
CA LYS A 267 -18.73 2.29 -10.28
C LYS A 267 -17.46 2.41 -11.14
N LYS A 268 -16.47 1.53 -10.94
CA LYS A 268 -15.22 1.52 -11.70
C LYS A 268 -15.45 1.06 -13.14
N VAL A 269 -16.21 -0.02 -13.35
CA VAL A 269 -16.56 -0.49 -14.70
C VAL A 269 -17.49 0.50 -15.42
N GLY A 270 -18.32 1.25 -14.68
CA GLY A 270 -19.16 2.32 -15.24
C GLY A 270 -18.40 3.37 -16.05
N LYS A 271 -17.09 3.56 -15.82
CA LYS A 271 -16.24 4.46 -16.64
C LYS A 271 -16.08 4.02 -18.10
N TYR A 272 -16.43 2.76 -18.41
CA TYR A 272 -16.38 2.20 -19.74
C TYR A 272 -17.75 2.17 -20.42
N SER A 273 -18.81 2.60 -19.72
CA SER A 273 -20.19 2.50 -20.19
C SER A 273 -20.46 3.30 -21.47
N ASP A 274 -19.70 4.36 -21.75
CA ASP A 274 -19.83 5.13 -22.99
C ASP A 274 -19.48 4.28 -24.21
N ASN A 275 -18.43 3.45 -24.11
CA ASN A 275 -17.86 2.70 -25.22
C ASN A 275 -18.25 1.22 -25.25
N PHE A 276 -18.69 0.68 -24.12
CA PHE A 276 -18.89 -0.76 -23.94
C PHE A 276 -20.18 -1.07 -23.16
N ASN A 277 -20.76 -2.22 -23.50
CA ASN A 277 -21.79 -2.89 -22.70
C ASN A 277 -21.15 -3.98 -21.84
N VAL A 278 -21.61 -4.12 -20.60
CA VAL A 278 -21.23 -5.25 -19.75
C VAL A 278 -22.05 -6.47 -20.17
N VAL A 279 -21.39 -7.52 -20.66
CA VAL A 279 -22.04 -8.74 -21.15
C VAL A 279 -22.05 -9.83 -20.09
N GLU A 280 -20.98 -9.92 -19.31
CA GLU A 280 -20.84 -10.92 -18.26
C GLU A 280 -20.16 -10.32 -17.04
N LYS A 281 -20.66 -10.67 -15.86
CA LYS A 281 -20.07 -10.35 -14.56
C LYS A 281 -19.78 -11.67 -13.85
N ARG A 282 -18.52 -11.96 -13.61
CA ARG A 282 -18.09 -13.21 -12.96
C ARG A 282 -17.16 -12.93 -11.78
N GLU A 283 -17.43 -13.60 -10.67
CA GLU A 283 -16.64 -13.48 -9.45
C GLU A 283 -15.57 -14.57 -9.36
N PHE A 284 -14.37 -14.16 -8.95
CA PHE A 284 -13.19 -15.00 -8.79
C PHE A 284 -12.56 -14.72 -7.41
N GLY A 285 -13.18 -15.23 -6.35
CA GLY A 285 -12.74 -14.98 -4.98
C GLY A 285 -12.82 -13.50 -4.60
N THR A 286 -11.67 -12.88 -4.31
CA THR A 286 -11.58 -11.45 -3.97
C THR A 286 -11.68 -10.52 -5.18
N MET A 287 -11.74 -11.06 -6.40
CA MET A 287 -11.78 -10.30 -7.63
C MET A 287 -13.12 -10.50 -8.34
N ILE A 288 -13.56 -9.49 -9.08
CA ILE A 288 -14.70 -9.53 -9.96
C ILE A 288 -14.27 -9.06 -11.35
N VAL A 289 -14.72 -9.78 -12.36
CA VAL A 289 -14.31 -9.58 -13.74
C VAL A 289 -15.54 -9.31 -14.57
N PHE A 290 -15.48 -8.25 -15.36
CA PHE A 290 -16.53 -7.86 -16.28
C PHE A 290 -16.02 -8.10 -17.70
N LYS A 291 -16.73 -8.95 -18.45
CA LYS A 291 -16.54 -9.06 -19.90
C LYS A 291 -17.35 -7.97 -20.57
N LEU A 292 -16.69 -7.23 -21.45
CA LEU A 292 -17.23 -6.08 -22.14
C LEU A 292 -17.42 -6.41 -23.62
N SER A 293 -18.52 -5.92 -24.20
CA SER A 293 -18.72 -5.89 -25.66
C SER A 293 -18.72 -4.44 -26.13
N PRO A 294 -18.01 -4.12 -27.23
CA PRO A 294 -18.03 -2.78 -27.78
C PRO A 294 -19.45 -2.41 -28.24
N LYS A 295 -19.81 -1.13 -28.07
CA LYS A 295 -21.01 -0.57 -28.72
C LYS A 295 -20.68 -0.25 -30.17
N GLU A 296 -21.64 -0.46 -31.07
CA GLU A 296 -21.48 -0.18 -32.51
C GLU A 296 -20.97 1.25 -32.79
N SER A 297 -21.48 2.24 -32.04
CA SER A 297 -21.08 3.65 -32.16
C SER A 297 -19.62 3.93 -31.80
N SER A 298 -18.95 3.02 -31.09
CA SER A 298 -17.60 3.21 -30.57
C SER A 298 -16.56 2.40 -31.34
N ILE A 299 -16.97 1.51 -32.26
CA ILE A 299 -16.08 0.68 -33.04
C ILE A 299 -15.33 1.54 -34.07
N VAL A 300 -14.00 1.52 -33.99
CA VAL A 300 -13.11 2.30 -34.87
C VAL A 300 -12.54 1.45 -36.01
N ALA A 301 -12.48 0.12 -35.84
CA ALA A 301 -12.01 -0.83 -36.85
C ALA A 301 -12.45 -2.27 -36.54
N GLU A 302 -12.35 -3.16 -37.52
CA GLU A 302 -12.72 -4.57 -37.38
C GLU A 302 -11.77 -5.36 -36.46
N GLU A 303 -10.46 -5.23 -36.67
CA GLU A 303 -9.44 -5.95 -35.90
C GLU A 303 -8.16 -5.11 -35.79
N GLN A 304 -7.41 -5.33 -34.70
CA GLN A 304 -6.06 -4.79 -34.61
C GLN A 304 -5.15 -5.63 -35.50
N ALA A 305 -4.51 -5.02 -36.50
CA ALA A 305 -3.50 -5.69 -37.31
C ALA A 305 -2.42 -6.28 -36.38
N ILE A 306 -2.42 -7.61 -36.24
CA ILE A 306 -1.55 -8.35 -35.32
C ILE A 306 -0.13 -8.33 -35.91
N LYS A 307 0.60 -7.24 -35.71
CA LYS A 307 2.05 -7.35 -35.59
C LYS A 307 2.30 -7.76 -34.15
N PRO A 308 2.73 -9.01 -33.86
CA PRO A 308 3.09 -9.39 -32.51
C PRO A 308 4.16 -8.41 -32.05
N GLN A 309 3.80 -7.49 -31.15
CA GLN A 309 4.79 -6.63 -30.53
C GLN A 309 5.64 -7.53 -29.64
N LYS A 310 6.77 -8.01 -30.17
CA LYS A 310 7.92 -8.45 -29.36
C LYS A 310 8.17 -7.36 -28.33
N LYS A 311 7.87 -7.64 -27.05
CA LYS A 311 8.29 -6.88 -25.86
C LYS A 311 8.77 -5.46 -26.18
N LYS A 312 7.89 -4.54 -26.61
CA LYS A 312 8.26 -3.12 -26.67
C LYS A 312 7.75 -2.43 -25.40
N LYS A 313 8.64 -1.59 -24.87
CA LYS A 313 8.66 -0.89 -23.58
C LYS A 313 7.30 -0.78 -22.87
N LYS A 314 7.35 -1.11 -21.57
CA LYS A 314 6.32 -0.89 -20.53
C LYS A 314 5.41 0.29 -20.90
N VAL A 315 4.12 0.05 -21.07
CA VAL A 315 3.12 1.13 -21.04
C VAL A 315 3.07 1.60 -19.58
N HIS A 316 3.81 2.68 -19.30
CA HIS A 316 3.91 3.25 -17.96
C HIS A 316 2.55 3.84 -17.58
N THR A 317 2.04 3.50 -16.40
CA THR A 317 0.92 4.26 -15.83
C THR A 317 1.52 5.52 -15.20
N PRO A 318 1.14 6.73 -15.65
CA PRO A 318 1.62 7.98 -15.05
C PRO A 318 1.39 7.96 -13.53
N GLY A 319 2.43 8.25 -12.74
CA GLY A 319 2.36 8.29 -11.28
C GLY A 319 2.61 6.95 -10.55
N VAL A 320 2.82 5.84 -11.27
CA VAL A 320 3.14 4.53 -10.67
C VAL A 320 4.64 4.24 -10.81
N PRO A 321 5.37 3.93 -9.71
CA PRO A 321 6.79 3.58 -9.78
C PRO A 321 7.04 2.33 -10.61
N ASP A 322 8.12 2.33 -11.37
CA ASP A 322 8.52 1.17 -12.15
C ASP A 322 8.86 -0.01 -11.23
N ARG A 323 8.12 -1.10 -11.39
CA ARG A 323 8.43 -2.38 -10.72
C ARG A 323 9.31 -3.21 -11.66
N TYR A 324 10.39 -3.79 -11.14
CA TYR A 324 11.22 -4.76 -11.85
C TYR A 324 11.05 -6.13 -11.19
N THR A 325 11.02 -7.22 -11.97
CA THR A 325 11.04 -8.58 -11.42
C THR A 325 12.47 -9.01 -11.14
N TRP A 326 12.68 -9.94 -10.21
CA TRP A 326 14.01 -10.51 -9.95
C TRP A 326 14.63 -11.12 -11.20
N ASN A 327 13.81 -11.76 -12.04
CA ASN A 327 14.23 -12.29 -13.33
C ASN A 327 14.75 -11.20 -14.29
N GLU A 328 14.14 -10.02 -14.29
CA GLU A 328 14.61 -8.86 -15.07
C GLU A 328 15.87 -8.20 -14.50
N ILE A 329 16.17 -8.45 -13.22
CA ILE A 329 17.35 -7.90 -12.54
C ILE A 329 18.56 -8.81 -12.73
N PHE A 330 18.35 -10.13 -12.62
CA PHE A 330 19.40 -11.14 -12.54
C PHE A 330 19.66 -11.92 -13.82
N ASN A 331 18.71 -11.96 -14.77
CA ASN A 331 18.96 -12.45 -16.13
C ASN A 331 19.14 -11.30 -17.13
#